data_AF-A0A2H1V8L0-F1
#
_entry.id   AF-A0A2H1V8L0-F1
#
_cell.length_a   1.000
_cell.length_b   1.000
_cell.length_c   1.000
_cell.angle_alpha   90.00
_cell.angle_beta   90.00
_cell.angle_gamma   90.00
#
_symmetry.space_group_name_H-M   'P 1'
#
loop_
_entity.id
_entity.type
_entity.pdbx_description
1 polymer ?
#
loop_
_entity_poly.entity_id
_entity_poly.type
_entity_poly.pdbx_seq_one_letter_code
_entity_poly.pdbx_strand_id
1 'polypeptide(L)'
;SRVRAARSRTAFAMITKHLWSLNHISKTVISPKTILFLRLLGGQYSKICSNRLVCAVTAVYCIVFSCYAPVQVLMLLGGSFTPLYKGVQSTATVTIFLSSALTSFWYPEYFQIFQNDMAAIDIVLRGKSELDIPLTRVLLIAVVVSHVSTIVPFAINGVLEGRAEFQISKFFFVAYFVLQNGITYLMAVMVFEILWYRVRKFREHLENCLPRVCRAQDVQAATEDICKCLLLYQNILEAFKKTNVPIKIAILTAMAASFFKVIAGVFELITSSSTHVSVSTSIFTYSDKVESIVHHIKVLRIHEAVLDSVLPLTPAVLAALIQGELNRIKLFIGNLILNAKDESVHDALCDCQLYLEHRPFRYSVWRLFTVDLSLVISVINLYVTSLIAMIQFGHFYN
;
A
#
# COMPACT_ATOMS: atom_id res chain seq x y z
N SER A 1 9.15 7.09 -32.49
CA SER A 1 8.72 7.44 -31.11
C SER A 1 7.20 7.53 -30.95
N ARG A 2 6.46 8.23 -31.83
CA ARG A 2 4.99 8.43 -31.72
C ARG A 2 4.16 7.12 -31.68
N VAL A 3 4.52 6.09 -32.45
CA VAL A 3 3.79 4.81 -32.48
C VAL A 3 3.93 4.01 -31.17
N ARG A 4 5.09 4.05 -30.50
CA ARG A 4 5.26 3.44 -29.17
C ARG A 4 4.45 4.17 -28.09
N ALA A 5 4.39 5.50 -28.16
CA ALA A 5 3.56 6.29 -27.26
C ALA A 5 2.06 5.99 -27.46
N ALA A 6 1.61 5.79 -28.70
CA ALA A 6 0.24 5.40 -29.00
C ALA A 6 -0.11 4.00 -28.46
N ARG A 7 0.75 2.99 -28.69
CA ARG A 7 0.54 1.62 -28.15
C ARG A 7 0.54 1.57 -26.61
N SER A 8 1.40 2.35 -25.97
CA SER A 8 1.41 2.47 -24.50
C SER A 8 0.11 3.07 -23.97
N ARG A 9 -0.43 4.10 -24.64
CA ARG A 9 -1.72 4.70 -24.28
C ARG A 9 -2.89 3.73 -24.44
N THR A 10 -2.91 2.91 -25.50
CA THR A 10 -3.99 1.93 -25.72
C THR A 10 -3.95 0.80 -24.70
N ALA A 11 -2.77 0.27 -24.36
CA ALA A 11 -2.64 -0.75 -23.33
C ALA A 11 -3.07 -0.23 -21.95
N PHE A 12 -2.64 1.00 -21.61
CA PHE A 12 -3.05 1.65 -20.38
C PHE A 12 -4.56 1.89 -20.32
N ALA A 13 -5.17 2.34 -21.42
CA ALA A 13 -6.61 2.53 -21.51
C ALA A 13 -7.42 1.22 -21.37
N MET A 14 -6.89 0.11 -21.88
CA MET A 14 -7.52 -1.20 -21.73
C MET A 14 -7.48 -1.70 -20.28
N ILE A 15 -6.31 -1.56 -19.64
CA ILE A 15 -6.14 -1.92 -18.22
C ILE A 15 -7.06 -1.06 -17.34
N THR A 16 -7.12 0.26 -17.58
CA THR A 16 -8.00 1.14 -16.79
C THR A 16 -9.47 0.81 -16.98
N LYS A 17 -9.90 0.37 -18.17
CA LYS A 17 -11.28 -0.08 -18.43
C LYS A 17 -11.63 -1.33 -17.62
N HIS A 18 -10.77 -2.35 -17.60
CA HIS A 18 -11.01 -3.55 -16.81
C HIS A 18 -11.00 -3.27 -15.30
N LEU A 19 -10.06 -2.44 -14.83
CA LEU A 19 -10.02 -1.99 -13.44
C LEU A 19 -11.30 -1.24 -13.06
N TRP A 20 -11.86 -0.44 -13.97
CA TRP A 20 -13.13 0.26 -13.74
C TRP A 20 -14.32 -0.69 -13.57
N SER A 21 -14.40 -1.73 -14.38
CA SER A 21 -15.47 -2.75 -14.25
C SER A 21 -15.40 -3.48 -12.91
N LEU A 22 -14.19 -3.88 -12.51
CA LEU A 22 -13.96 -4.51 -11.20
C LEU A 22 -14.22 -3.53 -10.04
N ASN A 23 -13.92 -2.25 -10.23
CA ASN A 23 -14.20 -1.22 -9.24
C ASN A 23 -15.71 -1.09 -8.97
N HIS A 24 -16.56 -1.16 -9.99
CA HIS A 24 -18.00 -1.01 -9.78
C HIS A 24 -18.58 -2.13 -8.91
N ILE A 25 -18.17 -3.38 -9.15
CA ILE A 25 -18.60 -4.53 -8.34
C ILE A 25 -18.01 -4.45 -6.93
N SER A 26 -16.73 -4.10 -6.81
CA SER A 26 -16.07 -4.02 -5.50
C SER A 26 -16.51 -2.82 -4.66
N LYS A 27 -17.01 -1.74 -5.27
CA LYS A 27 -17.47 -0.54 -4.56
C LYS A 27 -18.61 -0.82 -3.59
N THR A 28 -19.48 -1.79 -3.90
CA THR A 28 -20.61 -2.16 -3.02
C THR A 28 -20.17 -2.98 -1.80
N VAL A 29 -19.09 -3.76 -1.93
CA VAL A 29 -18.63 -4.71 -0.89
C VAL A 29 -17.49 -4.11 -0.05
N ILE A 30 -16.55 -3.43 -0.70
CA ILE A 30 -15.27 -2.99 -0.12
C ILE A 30 -15.29 -1.48 0.06
N SER A 31 -15.72 -1.06 1.25
CA SER A 31 -15.64 0.32 1.71
C SER A 31 -14.39 0.54 2.57
N PRO A 32 -13.91 1.79 2.74
CA PRO A 32 -12.88 2.10 3.74
C PRO A 32 -13.24 1.58 5.15
N LYS A 33 -14.53 1.60 5.52
CA LYS A 33 -15.02 1.07 6.80
C LYS A 33 -14.86 -0.45 6.88
N THR A 34 -15.07 -1.16 5.78
CA THR A 34 -14.84 -2.62 5.69
C THR A 34 -13.37 -2.94 5.95
N ILE A 35 -12.44 -2.18 5.38
CA ILE A 35 -11.00 -2.38 5.59
C ILE A 35 -10.62 -2.12 7.05
N LEU A 36 -11.10 -1.03 7.66
CA LEU A 36 -10.88 -0.74 9.08
C LEU A 36 -11.45 -1.83 9.99
N PHE A 37 -12.63 -2.36 9.65
CA PHE A 37 -13.24 -3.46 10.38
C PHE A 37 -12.42 -4.75 10.28
N LEU A 38 -11.94 -5.11 9.08
CA LEU A 38 -11.06 -6.26 8.89
C LEU A 38 -9.76 -6.12 9.71
N ARG A 39 -9.18 -4.92 9.75
CA ARG A 39 -8.01 -4.62 10.59
C ARG A 39 -8.31 -4.80 12.07
N LEU A 40 -9.49 -4.35 12.50
CA LEU A 40 -9.90 -4.49 13.89
C LEU A 40 -10.01 -5.97 14.30
N LEU A 41 -10.61 -6.80 13.45
CA LEU A 41 -10.64 -8.24 13.70
C LEU A 41 -9.22 -8.83 13.82
N GLY A 42 -8.22 -8.21 13.19
CA GLY A 42 -6.81 -8.59 13.29
C GLY A 42 -6.11 -8.11 14.56
N GLY A 43 -6.84 -7.55 15.52
CA GLY A 43 -6.29 -6.94 16.73
C GLY A 43 -5.67 -5.56 16.50
N GLN A 44 -5.90 -4.93 15.35
CA GLN A 44 -5.42 -3.56 15.09
C GLN A 44 -6.49 -2.56 15.48
N TYR A 45 -6.30 -1.96 16.66
CA TYR A 45 -7.29 -1.07 17.24
C TYR A 45 -7.65 0.10 16.30
N SER A 46 -8.95 0.28 16.09
CA SER A 46 -9.52 1.44 15.42
C SER A 46 -10.80 1.84 16.14
N LYS A 47 -11.02 3.15 16.31
CA LYS A 47 -12.21 3.67 16.99
C LYS A 47 -13.43 3.54 16.08
N ILE A 48 -14.29 2.55 16.32
CA ILE A 48 -15.53 2.38 15.53
C ILE A 48 -16.67 3.26 16.05
N CYS A 49 -16.74 3.49 17.36
CA CYS A 49 -17.90 4.12 17.99
C CYS A 49 -17.51 5.22 18.99
N SER A 50 -18.49 6.03 19.37
CA SER A 50 -18.35 7.06 20.41
C SER A 50 -18.51 6.50 21.83
N ASN A 51 -19.06 5.30 21.99
CA ASN A 51 -19.28 4.69 23.29
C ASN A 51 -17.95 4.26 23.93
N ARG A 52 -17.59 4.90 25.05
CA ARG A 52 -16.33 4.66 25.78
C ARG A 52 -16.15 3.21 26.21
N LEU A 53 -17.23 2.54 26.62
CA LEU A 53 -17.16 1.14 27.10
C LEU A 53 -16.85 0.18 25.95
N VAL A 54 -17.52 0.34 24.81
CA VAL A 54 -17.25 -0.49 23.63
C VAL A 54 -15.82 -0.26 23.13
N CYS A 55 -15.35 0.98 23.11
CA CYS A 55 -13.95 1.30 22.77
C CYS A 55 -12.95 0.66 23.74
N ALA A 56 -13.22 0.69 25.05
CA ALA A 56 -12.36 0.06 26.05
C ALA A 56 -12.29 -1.47 25.87
N VAL A 57 -13.44 -2.14 25.70
CA VAL A 57 -13.50 -3.60 25.45
C VAL A 57 -12.75 -3.95 24.16
N THR A 58 -12.97 -3.17 23.10
CA THR A 58 -12.31 -3.36 21.81
C THR A 58 -10.78 -3.17 21.91
N ALA A 59 -10.32 -2.19 22.68
CA ALA A 59 -8.89 -1.97 22.93
C ALA A 59 -8.27 -3.14 23.71
N VAL A 60 -8.93 -3.64 24.75
CA VAL A 60 -8.47 -4.82 25.51
C VAL A 60 -8.38 -6.04 24.59
N TYR A 61 -9.39 -6.29 23.76
CA TYR A 61 -9.34 -7.35 22.75
C TYR A 61 -8.14 -7.21 21.82
N CYS A 62 -7.89 -6.00 21.30
CA CYS A 62 -6.77 -5.75 20.40
C CYS A 62 -5.42 -6.00 21.06
N ILE A 63 -5.24 -5.61 22.33
CA ILE A 63 -4.02 -5.86 23.09
C ILE A 63 -3.83 -7.38 23.28
N VAL A 64 -4.85 -8.08 23.78
CA VAL A 64 -4.78 -9.52 24.03
C VAL A 64 -4.48 -10.28 22.73
N PHE A 65 -5.19 -9.97 21.64
CA PHE A 65 -4.95 -10.59 20.35
C PHE A 65 -3.55 -10.27 19.82
N SER A 66 -3.10 -9.03 19.96
CA SER A 66 -1.79 -8.60 19.47
C SER A 66 -0.62 -9.23 20.22
N CYS A 67 -0.81 -9.57 21.49
CA CYS A 67 0.17 -10.34 22.27
C CYS A 67 0.10 -11.84 21.97
N TYR A 68 -1.11 -12.40 21.91
CA TYR A 68 -1.33 -13.83 21.73
C TYR A 68 -0.93 -14.33 20.34
N ALA A 69 -1.29 -13.60 19.28
CA ALA A 69 -1.11 -14.08 17.92
C ALA A 69 0.35 -14.28 17.50
N PRO A 70 1.28 -13.35 17.76
CA PRO A 70 2.69 -13.55 17.50
C PRO A 70 3.28 -14.72 18.28
N VAL A 71 2.88 -14.92 19.54
CA VAL A 71 3.36 -16.04 20.36
C VAL A 71 2.93 -17.37 19.77
N GLN A 72 1.67 -17.49 19.34
CA GLN A 72 1.19 -18.70 18.67
C GLN A 72 1.93 -18.97 17.36
N VAL A 73 2.18 -17.94 16.55
CA VAL A 73 2.96 -18.06 15.32
C VAL A 73 4.38 -18.53 15.62
N LEU A 74 5.06 -17.92 16.60
CA LEU A 74 6.41 -18.31 17.01
C LEU A 74 6.47 -19.73 17.58
N MET A 75 5.51 -20.14 18.42
CA MET A 75 5.44 -21.50 18.95
C MET A 75 5.23 -22.55 17.85
N LEU A 76 4.36 -22.24 16.87
CA LEU A 76 4.11 -23.09 15.71
C LEU A 76 5.36 -23.31 14.85
N LEU A 77 6.26 -22.34 14.83
CA LEU A 77 7.48 -22.37 14.03
C LEU A 77 8.69 -22.87 14.81
N GLY A 78 8.71 -22.70 16.13
CA GLY A 78 9.80 -23.10 17.02
C GLY A 78 9.78 -24.58 17.41
N GLY A 79 8.65 -25.28 17.24
CA GLY A 79 8.51 -26.69 17.63
C GLY A 79 9.27 -27.70 16.75
N SER A 80 9.88 -27.28 15.65
CA SER A 80 10.68 -28.13 14.76
C SER A 80 11.96 -27.43 14.36
N PHE A 81 13.02 -28.17 13.99
CA PHE A 81 14.26 -27.64 13.39
C PHE A 81 13.93 -26.95 12.06
N THR A 82 13.34 -25.75 12.13
CA THR A 82 12.98 -24.98 10.95
C THR A 82 14.26 -24.42 10.35
N PRO A 83 14.43 -24.53 9.02
CA PRO A 83 15.53 -23.88 8.34
C PRO A 83 15.59 -22.38 8.67
N LEU A 84 16.81 -21.84 8.81
CA LEU A 84 17.05 -20.45 9.20
C LEU A 84 16.21 -19.43 8.39
N TYR A 85 16.03 -19.64 7.09
CA TYR A 85 15.24 -18.74 6.23
C TYR A 85 13.76 -18.65 6.64
N LYS A 86 13.16 -19.74 7.13
CA LYS A 86 11.78 -19.74 7.65
C LYS A 86 11.70 -18.94 8.95
N GLY A 87 12.71 -19.07 9.81
CA GLY A 87 12.84 -18.28 11.04
C GLY A 87 12.94 -16.78 10.75
N VAL A 88 13.74 -16.38 9.76
CA VAL A 88 13.87 -14.98 9.31
C VAL A 88 12.55 -14.44 8.76
N GLN A 89 11.89 -15.17 7.86
CA GLN A 89 10.61 -14.77 7.29
C GLN A 89 9.52 -14.58 8.36
N SER A 90 9.51 -15.48 9.34
CA SER A 90 8.52 -15.46 10.40
C SER A 90 8.76 -14.34 11.40
N THR A 91 10.02 -14.11 11.76
CA THR A 91 10.43 -12.96 12.57
C THR A 91 10.02 -11.66 11.88
N ALA A 92 10.33 -11.51 10.59
CA ALA A 92 9.93 -10.34 9.82
C ALA A 92 8.40 -10.12 9.84
N THR A 93 7.64 -11.21 9.66
CA THR A 93 6.16 -11.19 9.69
C THR A 93 5.62 -10.76 11.07
N VAL A 94 6.20 -11.28 12.15
CA VAL A 94 5.86 -10.89 13.53
C VAL A 94 6.22 -9.42 13.80
N THR A 95 7.39 -8.96 13.33
CA THR A 95 7.83 -7.57 13.50
C THR A 95 6.88 -6.59 12.82
N ILE A 96 6.41 -6.89 11.60
CA ILE A 96 5.40 -6.08 10.90
C ILE A 96 4.14 -5.97 11.76
N PHE A 97 3.60 -7.11 12.16
CA PHE A 97 2.35 -7.17 12.88
C PHE A 97 2.41 -6.37 14.19
N LEU A 98 3.47 -6.59 14.99
CA LEU A 98 3.68 -5.85 16.24
C LEU A 98 3.85 -4.35 16.00
N SER A 99 4.61 -3.96 14.98
CA SER A 99 4.78 -2.54 14.65
C SER A 99 3.46 -1.85 14.28
N SER A 100 2.59 -2.56 13.55
CA SER A 100 1.27 -2.09 13.19
C SER A 100 0.31 -2.02 14.37
N ALA A 101 0.33 -3.03 15.24
CA ALA A 101 -0.46 -3.07 16.46
C ALA A 101 -0.08 -1.89 17.38
N LEU A 102 1.22 -1.65 17.59
CA LEU A 102 1.73 -0.51 18.35
C LEU A 102 1.31 0.82 17.73
N THR A 103 1.45 0.96 16.42
CA THR A 103 1.04 2.18 15.70
C THR A 103 -0.46 2.43 15.82
N SER A 104 -1.28 1.38 15.72
CA SER A 104 -2.74 1.47 15.83
C SER A 104 -3.18 1.79 17.26
N PHE A 105 -2.44 1.34 18.26
CA PHE A 105 -2.70 1.66 19.65
C PHE A 105 -2.36 3.12 19.98
N TRP A 106 -1.23 3.64 19.49
CA TRP A 106 -0.81 5.03 19.74
C TRP A 106 -1.57 6.05 18.88
N TYR A 107 -2.03 5.64 17.70
CA TYR A 107 -2.76 6.48 16.77
C TYR A 107 -4.07 5.79 16.36
N PRO A 108 -5.09 5.75 17.24
CA PRO A 108 -6.36 5.08 16.92
C PRO A 108 -7.30 5.91 16.03
N GLU A 109 -7.13 7.24 16.04
CA GLU A 109 -8.06 8.19 15.43
C GLU A 109 -7.50 8.91 14.19
N TYR A 110 -6.21 8.76 13.86
CA TYR A 110 -5.58 9.59 12.82
C TYR A 110 -6.27 9.45 11.45
N PHE A 111 -6.67 8.24 11.08
CA PHE A 111 -7.29 8.00 9.79
C PHE A 111 -8.69 8.61 9.72
N GLN A 112 -9.45 8.56 10.83
CA GLN A 112 -10.76 9.20 10.91
C GLN A 112 -10.64 10.73 10.87
N ILE A 113 -9.68 11.29 11.60
CA ILE A 113 -9.38 12.74 11.57
C ILE A 113 -9.02 13.16 10.14
N PHE A 114 -8.15 12.40 9.46
CA PHE A 114 -7.79 12.64 8.08
C PHE A 114 -8.98 12.58 7.13
N GLN A 115 -9.87 11.58 7.27
CA GLN A 115 -11.08 11.48 6.47
C GLN A 115 -12.02 12.66 6.70
N ASN A 116 -12.18 13.09 7.95
CA ASN A 116 -13.03 14.23 8.29
C ASN A 116 -12.49 15.54 7.68
N ASP A 117 -11.17 15.77 7.80
CA ASP A 117 -10.51 16.93 7.19
C ASP A 117 -10.65 16.91 5.65
N MET A 118 -10.47 15.74 5.02
CA MET A 118 -10.65 15.59 3.57
C MET A 118 -12.11 15.75 3.13
N ALA A 119 -13.07 15.33 3.95
CA ALA A 119 -14.48 15.54 3.70
C ALA A 119 -14.86 17.03 3.78
N ALA A 120 -14.26 17.80 4.70
CA ALA A 120 -14.44 19.24 4.77
C ALA A 120 -13.90 19.94 3.50
N ILE A 121 -12.74 19.49 3.00
CA ILE A 121 -12.14 19.96 1.74
C ILE A 121 -13.04 19.66 0.53
N ASP A 122 -13.73 18.50 0.52
CA ASP A 122 -14.64 18.13 -0.56
C ASP A 122 -15.84 19.05 -0.72
N ILE A 123 -16.37 19.54 0.40
CA ILE A 123 -17.48 20.50 0.41
C ILE A 123 -17.05 21.76 -0.33
N VAL A 124 -15.82 22.24 -0.08
CA VAL A 124 -15.27 23.43 -0.76
C VAL A 124 -15.03 23.17 -2.25
N LEU A 125 -14.53 21.98 -2.61
CA LEU A 125 -14.32 21.58 -4.01
C LEU A 125 -15.62 21.36 -4.80
N ARG A 126 -16.80 21.54 -4.19
CA ARG A 126 -18.14 21.25 -4.76
C ARG A 126 -18.26 19.82 -5.31
N GLY A 127 -17.43 18.91 -4.79
CA GLY A 127 -17.41 17.52 -5.20
C GLY A 127 -18.33 16.68 -4.32
N LYS A 128 -18.92 15.62 -4.88
CA LYS A 128 -19.48 14.55 -4.03
C LYS A 128 -18.35 14.00 -3.15
N SER A 129 -18.59 13.94 -1.84
CA SER A 129 -17.70 13.39 -0.81
C SER A 129 -17.56 11.86 -0.87
N GLU A 130 -17.67 11.27 -2.07
CA GLU A 130 -17.43 9.86 -2.22
C GLU A 130 -15.91 9.61 -2.09
N LEU A 131 -15.54 8.91 -1.03
CA LEU A 131 -14.21 8.34 -0.81
C LEU A 131 -14.01 7.20 -1.83
N ASP A 132 -13.54 7.55 -3.02
CA ASP A 132 -13.18 6.56 -4.03
C ASP A 132 -11.73 6.13 -3.84
N ILE A 133 -11.53 4.82 -3.66
CA ILE A 133 -10.23 4.17 -3.44
C ILE A 133 -10.08 2.91 -4.33
N PRO A 134 -10.22 3.06 -5.66
CA PRO A 134 -10.22 1.92 -6.58
C PRO A 134 -8.95 1.06 -6.50
N LEU A 135 -7.77 1.69 -6.40
CA LEU A 135 -6.49 0.98 -6.35
C LEU A 135 -6.40 0.15 -5.07
N THR A 136 -6.76 0.73 -3.92
CA THR A 136 -6.79 -0.02 -2.65
C THR A 136 -7.75 -1.21 -2.74
N ARG A 137 -8.95 -1.06 -3.32
CA ARG A 137 -9.90 -2.18 -3.47
C ARG A 137 -9.32 -3.32 -4.29
N VAL A 138 -8.70 -3.00 -5.42
CA VAL A 138 -8.05 -3.98 -6.30
C VAL A 138 -6.90 -4.68 -5.57
N LEU A 139 -6.08 -3.92 -4.82
CA LEU A 139 -5.00 -4.50 -4.01
C LEU A 139 -5.52 -5.37 -2.88
N LEU A 140 -6.63 -5.02 -2.22
CA LEU A 140 -7.25 -5.87 -1.21
C LEU A 140 -7.72 -7.20 -1.82
N ILE A 141 -8.39 -7.15 -2.98
CA ILE A 141 -8.82 -8.36 -3.68
C ILE A 141 -7.60 -9.20 -4.06
N ALA A 142 -6.55 -8.59 -4.60
CA ALA A 142 -5.31 -9.29 -4.94
C ALA A 142 -4.68 -9.97 -3.72
N VAL A 143 -4.64 -9.28 -2.57
CA VAL A 143 -4.13 -9.83 -1.29
C VAL A 143 -4.96 -11.02 -0.84
N VAL A 144 -6.28 -10.87 -0.79
CA VAL A 144 -7.19 -11.95 -0.38
C VAL A 144 -7.07 -13.15 -1.32
N VAL A 145 -7.11 -12.93 -2.63
CA VAL A 145 -7.00 -13.99 -3.64
C VAL A 145 -5.63 -14.68 -3.54
N SER A 146 -4.55 -13.92 -3.45
CA SER A 146 -3.19 -14.47 -3.33
C SER A 146 -3.08 -15.36 -2.09
N HIS A 147 -3.51 -14.88 -0.92
CA HIS A 147 -3.43 -15.69 0.31
C HIS A 147 -4.35 -16.91 0.24
N VAL A 148 -5.62 -16.77 -0.19
CA VAL A 148 -6.53 -17.92 -0.32
C VAL A 148 -5.94 -18.96 -1.29
N SER A 149 -5.34 -18.51 -2.39
CA SER A 149 -4.69 -19.39 -3.36
C SER A 149 -3.48 -20.14 -2.79
N THR A 150 -2.73 -19.56 -1.84
CA THR A 150 -1.64 -20.25 -1.13
C THR A 150 -2.16 -21.18 -0.04
N ILE A 151 -3.17 -20.73 0.71
CA ILE A 151 -3.71 -21.40 1.90
C ILE A 151 -4.44 -22.69 1.51
N VAL A 152 -5.30 -22.66 0.50
CA VAL A 152 -6.16 -23.80 0.15
C VAL A 152 -5.35 -25.03 -0.28
N PRO A 153 -4.39 -24.96 -1.22
CA PRO A 153 -3.57 -26.10 -1.59
C PRO A 153 -2.71 -26.62 -0.43
N PHE A 154 -2.19 -25.72 0.41
CA PHE A 154 -1.42 -26.12 1.58
C PHE A 154 -2.28 -26.91 2.58
N ALA A 155 -3.52 -26.47 2.83
CA ALA A 155 -4.46 -27.18 3.68
C ALA A 155 -4.80 -28.56 3.13
N ILE A 156 -5.11 -28.64 1.83
CA ILE A 156 -5.43 -29.90 1.14
C ILE A 156 -4.26 -30.88 1.26
N ASN A 157 -3.03 -30.43 1.00
CA ASN A 157 -1.84 -31.27 1.13
C ASN A 157 -1.62 -31.75 2.57
N GLY A 158 -1.80 -30.86 3.56
CA GLY A 158 -1.66 -31.23 4.97
C GLY A 158 -2.66 -32.32 5.40
N VAL A 159 -3.90 -32.26 4.89
CA VAL A 159 -4.93 -33.27 5.13
C VAL A 159 -4.63 -34.58 4.39
N LEU A 160 -4.23 -34.52 3.12
CA LEU A 160 -3.93 -35.70 2.30
C LEU A 160 -2.72 -36.48 2.81
N GLU A 161 -1.71 -35.80 3.36
CA GLU A 161 -0.53 -36.45 3.95
C GLU A 161 -0.83 -37.18 5.28
N GLY A 162 -2.07 -37.10 5.79
CA GLY A 162 -2.48 -37.83 7.00
C GLY A 162 -1.67 -37.44 8.24
N ARG A 163 -1.07 -36.25 8.26
CA ARG A 163 -0.29 -35.78 9.42
C ARG A 163 -1.25 -35.63 10.59
N ALA A 164 -1.21 -36.58 11.54
CA ALA A 164 -2.06 -36.60 12.73
C ALA A 164 -1.93 -35.31 13.58
N GLU A 165 -0.85 -34.56 13.39
CA GLU A 165 -0.59 -33.27 14.06
C GLU A 165 -1.16 -32.05 13.32
N PHE A 166 -1.73 -32.21 12.11
CA PHE A 166 -2.32 -31.11 11.37
C PHE A 166 -3.61 -30.63 12.04
N GLN A 167 -3.45 -29.73 13.01
CA GLN A 167 -4.57 -29.05 13.64
C GLN A 167 -5.05 -27.94 12.71
N ILE A 168 -6.16 -28.22 12.03
CA ILE A 168 -6.85 -27.30 11.10
C ILE A 168 -7.02 -25.89 11.72
N SER A 169 -7.31 -25.81 13.02
CA SER A 169 -7.46 -24.54 13.75
C SER A 169 -6.19 -23.69 13.76
N LYS A 170 -5.03 -24.30 14.03
CA LYS A 170 -3.73 -23.61 14.02
C LYS A 170 -3.36 -23.11 12.63
N PHE A 171 -3.69 -23.89 11.61
CA PHE A 171 -3.47 -23.50 10.22
C PHE A 171 -4.30 -22.27 9.83
N PHE A 172 -5.61 -22.28 10.09
CA PHE A 172 -6.47 -21.13 9.82
C PHE A 172 -6.04 -19.88 10.61
N PHE A 173 -5.50 -20.07 11.82
CA PHE A 173 -4.95 -18.96 12.61
C PHE A 173 -3.75 -18.30 11.94
N VAL A 174 -2.77 -19.09 11.48
CA VAL A 174 -1.58 -18.57 10.76
C VAL A 174 -2.00 -17.92 9.44
N ALA A 175 -2.88 -18.56 8.68
CA ALA A 175 -3.46 -18.04 7.45
C ALA A 175 -4.10 -16.65 7.67
N TYR A 176 -4.92 -16.54 8.71
CA TYR A 176 -5.54 -15.29 9.11
C TYR A 176 -4.51 -14.22 9.50
N PHE A 177 -3.50 -14.60 10.28
CA PHE A 177 -2.42 -13.70 10.69
C PHE A 177 -1.64 -13.14 9.50
N VAL A 178 -1.32 -13.99 8.52
CA VAL A 178 -0.65 -13.56 7.28
C VAL A 178 -1.53 -12.60 6.48
N LEU A 179 -2.82 -12.92 6.31
CA LEU A 179 -3.78 -12.03 5.66
C LEU A 179 -3.84 -10.65 6.33
N GLN A 180 -3.83 -10.60 7.67
CA GLN A 180 -3.84 -9.34 8.42
C GLN A 180 -2.60 -8.47 8.15
N ASN A 181 -1.44 -9.07 7.88
CA ASN A 181 -0.27 -8.31 7.48
C ASN A 181 -0.45 -7.63 6.11
N GLY A 182 -1.06 -8.30 5.14
CA GLY A 182 -1.40 -7.68 3.85
C GLY A 182 -2.36 -6.49 4.02
N ILE A 183 -3.40 -6.66 4.85
CA ILE A 183 -4.40 -5.60 5.10
C ILE A 183 -3.79 -4.38 5.80
N THR A 184 -2.81 -4.60 6.68
CA THR A 184 -2.08 -3.53 7.38
C THR A 184 -1.53 -2.48 6.43
N TYR A 185 -0.89 -2.91 5.34
CA TYR A 185 -0.24 -2.03 4.38
C TYR A 185 -1.21 -1.17 3.60
N LEU A 186 -2.44 -1.64 3.42
CA LEU A 186 -3.46 -0.94 2.66
C LEU A 186 -3.81 0.41 3.29
N MET A 187 -3.58 0.64 4.57
CA MET A 187 -3.82 1.94 5.19
C MET A 187 -2.95 3.05 4.62
N ALA A 188 -1.64 2.79 4.46
CA ALA A 188 -0.74 3.76 3.87
C ALA A 188 -1.14 4.02 2.41
N VAL A 189 -1.45 2.96 1.67
CA VAL A 189 -1.95 3.05 0.28
C VAL A 189 -3.21 3.90 0.21
N MET A 190 -4.20 3.65 1.08
CA MET A 190 -5.46 4.40 1.15
C MET A 190 -5.22 5.89 1.38
N VAL A 191 -4.36 6.26 2.32
CA VAL A 191 -4.10 7.68 2.62
C VAL A 191 -3.47 8.38 1.40
N PHE A 192 -2.47 7.76 0.78
CA PHE A 192 -1.84 8.31 -0.42
C PHE A 192 -2.79 8.35 -1.62
N GLU A 193 -3.68 7.37 -1.77
CA GLU A 193 -4.67 7.32 -2.84
C GLU A 193 -5.73 8.41 -2.68
N ILE A 194 -6.27 8.57 -1.47
CA ILE A 194 -7.20 9.66 -1.13
C ILE A 194 -6.52 11.00 -1.42
N LEU A 195 -5.28 11.19 -0.97
CA LEU A 195 -4.54 12.41 -1.18
C LEU A 195 -4.32 12.70 -2.67
N TRP A 196 -3.90 11.70 -3.45
CA TRP A 196 -3.74 11.82 -4.90
C TRP A 196 -5.04 12.25 -5.58
N TYR A 197 -6.15 11.61 -5.24
CA TYR A 197 -7.45 11.95 -5.79
C TYR A 197 -7.88 13.38 -5.45
N ARG A 198 -7.60 13.87 -4.23
CA ARG A 198 -7.92 15.24 -3.82
C ARG A 198 -7.02 16.28 -4.48
N VAL A 199 -5.73 16.03 -4.61
CA VAL A 199 -4.83 16.92 -5.36
C VAL A 199 -5.24 17.01 -6.83
N ARG A 200 -5.66 15.90 -7.45
CA ARG A 200 -6.21 15.91 -8.81
C ARG A 200 -7.48 16.74 -8.92
N LYS A 201 -8.46 16.56 -8.01
CA LYS A 201 -9.68 17.38 -8.00
C LYS A 201 -9.39 18.85 -7.75
N PHE A 202 -8.42 19.15 -6.89
CA PHE A 202 -7.95 20.50 -6.66
C PHE A 202 -7.39 21.13 -7.93
N ARG A 203 -6.58 20.40 -8.70
CA ARG A 203 -6.16 20.87 -10.03
C ARG A 203 -7.35 21.14 -10.95
N GLU A 204 -8.29 20.20 -11.06
CA GLU A 204 -9.47 20.35 -11.91
C GLU A 204 -10.31 21.57 -11.48
N HIS A 205 -10.40 21.85 -10.17
CA HIS A 205 -11.04 23.04 -9.65
C HIS A 205 -10.30 24.32 -10.05
N LEU A 206 -8.97 24.36 -9.87
CA LEU A 206 -8.13 25.48 -10.31
C LEU A 206 -8.27 25.78 -11.80
N GLU A 207 -8.21 24.73 -12.64
CA GLU A 207 -8.33 24.83 -14.10
C GLU A 207 -9.69 25.41 -14.53
N ASN A 208 -10.74 25.17 -13.76
CA ASN A 208 -12.09 25.68 -14.05
C ASN A 208 -12.34 27.10 -13.50
N CYS A 209 -11.79 27.42 -12.33
CA CYS A 209 -12.03 28.69 -11.63
C CYS A 209 -11.11 29.80 -12.15
N LEU A 210 -9.79 29.57 -12.21
CA LEU A 210 -8.81 30.62 -12.47
C LEU A 210 -8.93 31.32 -13.84
N PRO A 211 -9.26 30.64 -14.96
CA PRO A 211 -9.41 31.34 -16.23
C PRO A 211 -10.57 32.35 -16.25
N ARG A 212 -11.60 32.13 -15.42
CA ARG A 212 -12.74 33.06 -15.30
C ARG A 212 -12.33 34.26 -14.46
N VAL A 213 -11.65 33.98 -13.36
CA VAL A 213 -11.06 34.96 -12.44
C VAL A 213 -10.12 35.92 -13.18
N CYS A 214 -9.22 35.41 -14.03
CA CYS A 214 -8.29 36.25 -14.80
C CYS A 214 -8.97 37.10 -15.89
N ARG A 215 -10.25 36.85 -16.20
CA ARG A 215 -11.04 37.63 -17.17
C ARG A 215 -12.07 38.53 -16.50
N ALA A 216 -12.27 38.39 -15.19
CA ALA A 216 -13.20 39.21 -14.45
C ALA A 216 -12.69 40.66 -14.41
N GLN A 217 -13.62 41.63 -14.49
CA GLN A 217 -13.29 43.05 -14.30
C GLN A 217 -13.02 43.38 -12.83
N ASP A 218 -13.50 42.53 -11.91
CA ASP A 218 -13.29 42.69 -10.48
C ASP A 218 -11.97 42.01 -10.05
N VAL A 219 -10.93 42.82 -10.03
CA VAL A 219 -9.56 42.47 -9.64
C VAL A 219 -9.48 42.00 -8.18
N GLN A 220 -10.28 42.58 -7.29
CA GLN A 220 -10.26 42.24 -5.87
C GLN A 220 -10.89 40.87 -5.62
N ALA A 221 -12.03 40.59 -6.26
CA ALA A 221 -12.62 39.25 -6.22
C ALA A 221 -11.68 38.20 -6.79
N ALA A 222 -10.93 38.56 -7.85
CA ALA A 222 -9.98 37.66 -8.50
C ALA A 222 -8.82 37.24 -7.58
N THR A 223 -8.20 38.21 -6.91
CA THR A 223 -7.11 37.95 -5.96
C THR A 223 -7.59 37.15 -4.75
N GLU A 224 -8.81 37.43 -4.26
CA GLU A 224 -9.41 36.66 -3.16
C GLU A 224 -9.63 35.19 -3.54
N ASP A 225 -10.08 34.91 -4.76
CA ASP A 225 -10.28 33.53 -5.23
C ASP A 225 -8.96 32.76 -5.40
N ILE A 226 -7.87 33.42 -5.83
CA ILE A 226 -6.53 32.83 -5.86
C ILE A 226 -6.09 32.47 -4.44
N CYS A 227 -6.27 33.39 -3.48
CA CYS A 227 -5.95 33.16 -2.06
C CYS A 227 -6.74 31.99 -1.47
N LYS A 228 -8.05 31.89 -1.76
CA LYS A 228 -8.88 30.74 -1.35
C LYS A 228 -8.34 29.42 -1.89
N CYS A 229 -7.85 29.39 -3.12
CA CYS A 229 -7.26 28.20 -3.70
C CYS A 229 -5.95 27.79 -3.01
N LEU A 230 -5.10 28.75 -2.63
CA LEU A 230 -3.88 28.48 -1.86
C LEU A 230 -4.19 27.93 -0.46
N LEU A 231 -5.17 28.52 0.23
CA LEU A 231 -5.64 28.02 1.52
C LEU A 231 -6.19 26.60 1.40
N LEU A 232 -6.89 26.29 0.32
CA LEU A 232 -7.39 24.93 0.05
C LEU A 232 -6.25 23.92 -0.11
N TYR A 233 -5.19 24.27 -0.85
CA TYR A 233 -4.00 23.43 -0.97
C TYR A 233 -3.28 23.25 0.37
N GLN A 234 -3.16 24.33 1.15
CA GLN A 234 -2.58 24.29 2.50
C GLN A 234 -3.36 23.32 3.40
N ASN A 235 -4.69 23.38 3.38
CA ASN A 235 -5.56 22.48 4.15
C ASN A 235 -5.36 21.01 3.77
N ILE A 236 -5.19 20.71 2.47
CA ILE A 236 -4.87 19.35 1.99
C ILE A 236 -3.54 18.88 2.60
N LEU A 237 -2.50 19.72 2.58
CA LEU A 237 -1.18 19.37 3.14
C LEU A 237 -1.22 19.22 4.66
N GLU A 238 -1.96 20.08 5.36
CA GLU A 238 -2.09 20.03 6.82
C GLU A 238 -2.85 18.79 7.28
N ALA A 239 -3.95 18.44 6.62
CA ALA A 239 -4.68 17.21 6.85
C ALA A 239 -3.76 15.98 6.71
N PHE A 240 -2.94 15.93 5.67
CA PHE A 240 -1.97 14.86 5.48
C PHE A 240 -0.86 14.87 6.55
N LYS A 241 -0.34 16.03 6.96
CA LYS A 241 0.68 16.13 8.02
C LYS A 241 0.23 15.53 9.35
N LYS A 242 -1.05 15.60 9.70
CA LYS A 242 -1.61 14.97 10.92
C LYS A 242 -1.45 13.44 10.92
N THR A 243 -1.35 12.82 9.74
CA THR A 243 -1.17 11.37 9.57
C THR A 243 0.29 10.92 9.43
N ASN A 244 1.24 11.86 9.51
CA ASN A 244 2.61 11.63 9.07
C ASN A 244 3.34 10.54 9.86
N VAL A 245 3.24 10.54 11.19
CA VAL A 245 3.97 9.59 12.06
C VAL A 245 3.53 8.13 11.85
N PRO A 246 2.23 7.76 11.96
CA PRO A 246 1.83 6.36 11.79
C PRO A 246 2.14 5.82 10.38
N ILE A 247 2.03 6.66 9.35
CA ILE A 247 2.34 6.26 7.97
C ILE A 247 3.85 6.04 7.79
N LYS A 248 4.71 6.88 8.41
CA LYS A 248 6.17 6.68 8.39
C LYS A 248 6.57 5.35 9.00
N ILE A 249 6.01 5.01 10.17
CA ILE A 249 6.25 3.72 10.83
C ILE A 249 5.80 2.58 9.91
N ALA A 250 4.57 2.66 9.39
CA ALA A 250 4.03 1.63 8.52
C ALA A 250 4.86 1.40 7.25
N ILE A 251 5.29 2.46 6.56
CA ILE A 251 6.11 2.34 5.35
C ILE A 251 7.49 1.76 5.68
N LEU A 252 8.15 2.23 6.73
CA LEU A 252 9.48 1.74 7.11
C LEU A 252 9.45 0.24 7.44
N THR A 253 8.49 -0.19 8.26
CA THR A 253 8.40 -1.58 8.71
C THR A 253 7.94 -2.50 7.59
N ALA A 254 7.04 -2.02 6.72
CA ALA A 254 6.63 -2.72 5.51
C ALA A 254 7.82 -2.97 4.56
N MET A 255 8.60 -1.93 4.26
CA MET A 255 9.74 -2.07 3.38
C MET A 255 10.81 -2.99 3.95
N ALA A 256 11.20 -2.81 5.22
CA ALA A 256 12.21 -3.65 5.86
C ALA A 256 11.81 -5.13 5.82
N ALA A 257 10.56 -5.44 6.13
CA ALA A 257 10.11 -6.81 6.14
C ALA A 257 9.88 -7.41 4.74
N SER A 258 9.43 -6.61 3.77
CA SER A 258 9.33 -7.05 2.37
C SER A 258 10.68 -7.49 1.82
N PHE A 259 11.77 -6.80 2.20
CA PHE A 259 13.12 -7.18 1.83
C PHE A 259 13.50 -8.57 2.35
N PHE A 260 13.28 -8.84 3.65
CA PHE A 260 13.54 -10.16 4.22
C PHE A 260 12.66 -11.26 3.62
N LYS A 261 11.39 -10.96 3.33
CA LYS A 261 10.48 -11.91 2.67
C LYS A 261 10.92 -12.27 1.25
N VAL A 262 11.31 -11.28 0.45
CA VAL A 262 11.80 -11.50 -0.93
C VAL A 262 13.09 -12.33 -0.90
N ILE A 263 14.05 -11.99 -0.02
CA ILE A 263 15.28 -12.76 0.15
C ILE A 263 14.98 -14.20 0.56
N ALA A 264 14.12 -14.40 1.55
CA ALA A 264 13.74 -15.74 2.00
C ALA A 264 13.05 -16.56 0.89
N GLY A 265 12.16 -15.93 0.12
CA GLY A 265 11.46 -16.59 -1.00
C GLY A 265 12.41 -16.97 -2.14
N VAL A 266 13.36 -16.10 -2.48
CA VAL A 266 14.42 -16.40 -3.45
C VAL A 266 15.31 -17.54 -2.97
N PHE A 267 15.72 -17.51 -1.70
CA PHE A 267 16.54 -18.57 -1.13
C PHE A 267 15.81 -19.92 -1.14
N GLU A 268 14.51 -19.92 -0.81
CA GLU A 268 13.65 -21.11 -0.94
C GLU A 268 13.59 -21.60 -2.39
N LEU A 269 13.48 -20.70 -3.37
CA LEU A 269 13.49 -21.05 -4.79
C LEU A 269 14.80 -21.76 -5.18
N ILE A 270 15.95 -21.16 -4.86
CA ILE A 270 17.29 -21.69 -5.20
C ILE A 270 17.49 -23.06 -4.55
N THR A 271 17.27 -23.16 -3.24
CA THR A 271 17.44 -24.44 -2.50
C THR A 271 16.51 -25.53 -3.01
N SER A 272 15.28 -25.17 -3.42
CA SER A 272 14.32 -26.14 -3.96
C SER A 272 14.67 -26.63 -5.36
N SER A 273 15.51 -25.90 -6.12
CA SER A 273 15.98 -26.36 -7.44
C SER A 273 17.13 -27.37 -7.33
N SER A 274 17.98 -27.25 -6.31
CA SER A 274 19.14 -28.13 -6.13
C SER A 274 18.76 -29.54 -5.66
N THR A 275 17.65 -29.71 -4.93
CA THR A 275 17.24 -31.00 -4.37
C THR A 275 16.55 -31.94 -5.37
N HIS A 276 16.19 -31.48 -6.57
CA HIS A 276 15.58 -32.33 -7.60
C HIS A 276 16.55 -33.33 -8.23
N VAL A 277 17.86 -33.23 -7.98
CA VAL A 277 18.89 -34.05 -8.65
C VAL A 277 19.16 -35.40 -7.95
N SER A 278 18.66 -35.64 -6.73
CA SER A 278 19.10 -36.80 -5.93
C SER A 278 18.03 -37.82 -5.50
N VAL A 279 16.73 -37.63 -5.82
CA VAL A 279 15.64 -38.53 -5.33
C VAL A 279 15.04 -39.42 -6.43
N SER A 280 15.67 -39.51 -7.60
CA SER A 280 15.10 -40.12 -8.81
C SER A 280 15.06 -41.67 -8.85
N THR A 281 15.37 -42.40 -7.78
CA THR A 281 15.67 -43.86 -7.91
C THR A 281 14.79 -44.85 -7.16
N SER A 282 13.73 -44.45 -6.45
CA SER A 282 12.82 -45.47 -5.89
C SER A 282 11.41 -44.95 -5.65
N ILE A 283 10.42 -45.61 -6.26
CA ILE A 283 8.95 -45.48 -6.10
C ILE A 283 8.27 -44.59 -7.18
N PHE A 284 8.32 -45.06 -8.43
CA PHE A 284 7.57 -44.53 -9.58
C PHE A 284 6.18 -45.16 -9.67
N THR A 285 5.12 -44.37 -9.48
CA THR A 285 3.79 -44.45 -10.16
C THR A 285 2.77 -43.48 -9.56
N TYR A 286 2.99 -42.98 -8.33
CA TYR A 286 2.18 -41.91 -7.73
C TYR A 286 2.81 -40.49 -7.88
N SER A 287 3.97 -40.39 -8.54
CA SER A 287 4.84 -39.19 -8.55
C SER A 287 4.28 -38.01 -9.37
N ASP A 288 3.77 -38.27 -10.58
CA ASP A 288 3.53 -37.20 -11.56
C ASP A 288 2.47 -36.17 -11.10
N LYS A 289 1.42 -36.62 -10.41
CA LYS A 289 0.38 -35.71 -9.87
C LYS A 289 0.91 -34.88 -8.70
N VAL A 290 1.75 -35.47 -7.85
CA VAL A 290 2.31 -34.79 -6.67
C VAL A 290 3.32 -33.72 -7.11
N GLU A 291 4.16 -34.02 -8.10
CA GLU A 291 5.12 -33.06 -8.66
C GLU A 291 4.43 -31.82 -9.27
N SER A 292 3.32 -32.03 -10.01
CA SER A 292 2.53 -30.91 -10.55
C SER A 292 1.99 -30.01 -9.44
N ILE A 293 1.43 -30.57 -8.37
CA ILE A 293 0.90 -29.80 -7.23
C ILE A 293 2.01 -29.02 -6.53
N VAL A 294 3.17 -29.64 -6.30
CA VAL A 294 4.33 -28.99 -5.67
C VAL A 294 4.82 -27.80 -6.53
N HIS A 295 4.90 -27.97 -7.85
CA HIS A 295 5.27 -26.88 -8.75
C HIS A 295 4.27 -25.73 -8.68
N HIS A 296 2.96 -26.01 -8.68
CA HIS A 296 1.94 -24.97 -8.54
C HIS A 296 2.06 -24.19 -7.22
N ILE A 297 2.33 -24.86 -6.10
CA ILE A 297 2.53 -24.21 -4.80
C ILE A 297 3.77 -23.30 -4.82
N LYS A 298 4.86 -23.73 -5.46
CA LYS A 298 6.06 -22.89 -5.62
C LYS A 298 5.74 -21.61 -6.40
N VAL A 299 5.01 -21.71 -7.51
CA VAL A 299 4.61 -20.55 -8.33
C VAL A 299 3.71 -19.59 -7.54
N LEU A 300 2.75 -20.12 -6.79
CA LEU A 300 1.85 -19.31 -5.95
C LEU A 300 2.60 -18.52 -4.87
N ARG A 301 3.62 -19.11 -4.26
CA ARG A 301 4.47 -18.40 -3.28
C ARG A 301 5.28 -17.27 -3.89
N ILE A 302 5.79 -17.45 -5.10
CA ILE A 302 6.49 -16.36 -5.80
C ILE A 302 5.53 -15.20 -6.06
N HIS A 303 4.31 -15.50 -6.50
CA HIS A 303 3.27 -14.48 -6.72
C HIS A 303 2.96 -13.71 -5.42
N GLU A 304 2.82 -14.41 -4.30
CA GLU A 304 2.61 -13.80 -2.98
C GLU A 304 3.79 -12.92 -2.56
N ALA A 305 5.04 -13.39 -2.73
CA ALA A 305 6.23 -12.61 -2.42
C ALA A 305 6.34 -11.34 -3.29
N VAL A 306 5.98 -11.44 -4.57
CA VAL A 306 5.91 -10.27 -5.47
C VAL A 306 4.86 -9.29 -4.97
N LEU A 307 3.65 -9.76 -4.63
CA LEU A 307 2.59 -8.89 -4.12
C LEU A 307 3.00 -8.19 -2.81
N ASP A 308 3.61 -8.93 -1.89
CA ASP A 308 4.16 -8.43 -0.62
C ASP A 308 5.27 -7.39 -0.82
N SER A 309 5.99 -7.44 -1.95
CA SER A 309 7.00 -6.43 -2.33
C SER A 309 6.40 -5.20 -3.01
N VAL A 310 5.27 -5.37 -3.72
CA VAL A 310 4.60 -4.28 -4.44
C VAL A 310 3.79 -3.38 -3.50
N LEU A 311 3.14 -3.96 -2.48
CA LEU A 311 2.30 -3.20 -1.55
C LEU A 311 3.07 -2.07 -0.83
N PRO A 312 4.27 -2.29 -0.24
CA PRO A 312 5.04 -1.23 0.42
C PRO A 312 5.56 -0.15 -0.53
N LEU A 313 5.70 -0.47 -1.83
CA LEU A 313 6.16 0.46 -2.87
C LEU A 313 5.04 1.30 -3.46
N THR A 314 3.79 0.87 -3.30
CA THR A 314 2.61 1.56 -3.85
C THR A 314 2.48 3.02 -3.37
N PRO A 315 2.71 3.37 -2.08
CA PRO A 315 2.75 4.77 -1.64
C PRO A 315 3.76 5.64 -2.41
N ALA A 316 4.90 5.08 -2.82
CA ALA A 316 5.93 5.80 -3.59
C ALA A 316 5.46 6.13 -5.00
N VAL A 317 4.75 5.20 -5.64
CA VAL A 317 4.11 5.43 -6.95
C VAL A 317 3.02 6.50 -6.83
N LEU A 318 2.15 6.42 -5.82
CA LEU A 318 1.10 7.42 -5.58
C LEU A 318 1.68 8.81 -5.26
N ALA A 319 2.75 8.87 -4.49
CA ALA A 319 3.47 10.12 -4.22
C ALA A 319 4.03 10.76 -5.49
N ALA A 320 4.59 9.95 -6.40
CA ALA A 320 5.04 10.43 -7.70
C ALA A 320 3.89 10.92 -8.57
N LEU A 321 2.72 10.27 -8.52
CA LEU A 321 1.52 10.75 -9.20
C LEU A 321 1.04 12.08 -8.62
N ILE A 322 1.04 12.26 -7.29
CA ILE A 322 0.74 13.54 -6.63
C ILE A 322 1.67 14.64 -7.13
N GLN A 323 2.98 14.37 -7.16
CA GLN A 323 3.96 15.34 -7.65
C GLN A 323 3.73 15.68 -9.13
N GLY A 324 3.34 14.69 -9.94
CA GLY A 324 2.95 14.89 -11.34
C GLY A 324 1.75 15.84 -11.49
N GLU A 325 0.74 15.73 -10.62
CA GLU A 325 -0.41 16.63 -10.61
C GLU A 325 -0.02 18.06 -10.17
N LEU A 326 0.85 18.20 -9.16
CA LEU A 326 1.35 19.51 -8.73
C LEU A 326 2.20 20.20 -9.80
N ASN A 327 3.02 19.45 -10.54
CA ASN A 327 3.78 20.02 -11.64
C ASN A 327 2.86 20.53 -12.76
N ARG A 328 1.73 19.85 -13.03
CA ARG A 328 0.71 20.34 -13.97
C ARG A 328 0.05 21.62 -13.47
N ILE A 329 -0.27 21.72 -12.17
CA ILE A 329 -0.79 22.95 -11.57
C ILE A 329 0.19 24.11 -11.77
N LYS A 330 1.49 23.90 -11.51
CA LYS A 330 2.52 24.94 -11.71
C LYS A 330 2.61 25.40 -13.16
N LEU A 331 2.62 24.46 -14.11
CA LEU A 331 2.61 24.79 -15.54
C LEU A 331 1.34 25.57 -15.93
N PHE A 332 0.19 25.19 -15.39
CA PHE A 332 -1.07 25.88 -15.63
C PHE A 332 -1.04 27.32 -15.10
N ILE A 333 -0.58 27.53 -13.87
CA ILE A 333 -0.44 28.87 -13.27
C ILE A 333 0.58 29.69 -14.07
N GLY A 334 1.72 29.13 -14.46
CA GLY A 334 2.71 29.80 -15.30
C GLY A 334 2.13 30.30 -16.62
N ASN A 335 1.26 29.50 -17.26
CA ASN A 335 0.54 29.94 -18.46
C ASN A 335 -0.47 31.06 -18.18
N LEU A 336 -1.08 31.10 -16.99
CA LEU A 336 -1.99 32.19 -16.61
C LEU A 336 -1.22 33.49 -16.35
N ILE A 337 -0.06 33.43 -15.70
CA ILE A 337 0.82 34.58 -15.46
C ILE A 337 1.17 35.28 -16.77
N LEU A 338 1.54 34.51 -17.81
CA LEU A 338 1.86 35.05 -19.13
C LEU A 338 0.69 35.75 -19.83
N ASN A 339 -0.55 35.43 -19.45
CA ASN A 339 -1.77 35.96 -20.06
C ASN A 339 -2.49 36.99 -19.18
N ALA A 340 -2.00 37.24 -17.96
CA ALA A 340 -2.58 38.21 -17.03
C ALA A 340 -2.32 39.62 -17.55
N LYS A 341 -3.39 40.42 -17.69
CA LYS A 341 -3.29 41.83 -18.12
C LYS A 341 -3.18 42.80 -16.94
N ASP A 342 -3.76 42.42 -15.82
CA ASP A 342 -3.77 43.22 -14.59
C ASP A 342 -2.56 42.85 -13.72
N GLU A 343 -1.84 43.87 -13.24
CA GLU A 343 -0.61 43.73 -12.45
C GLU A 343 -0.86 43.04 -11.10
N SER A 344 -1.97 43.35 -10.42
CA SER A 344 -2.25 42.77 -9.12
C SER A 344 -2.69 41.30 -9.20
N VAL A 345 -3.41 40.91 -10.26
CA VAL A 345 -3.72 39.49 -10.54
C VAL A 345 -2.44 38.74 -10.92
N HIS A 346 -1.56 39.38 -11.72
CA HIS A 346 -0.26 38.84 -12.06
C HIS A 346 0.58 38.56 -10.81
N ASP A 347 0.67 39.52 -9.89
CA ASP A 347 1.41 39.38 -8.64
C ASP A 347 0.83 38.27 -7.75
N ALA A 348 -0.50 38.21 -7.60
CA ALA A 348 -1.15 37.13 -6.85
C ALA A 348 -0.90 35.74 -7.46
N LEU A 349 -0.84 35.62 -8.78
CA LEU A 349 -0.49 34.38 -9.46
C LEU A 349 1.00 34.03 -9.26
N CYS A 350 1.89 35.01 -9.28
CA CYS A 350 3.31 34.84 -8.98
C CYS A 350 3.51 34.34 -7.55
N ASP A 351 2.83 34.95 -6.57
CA ASP A 351 2.83 34.51 -5.17
C ASP A 351 2.29 33.08 -5.04
N CYS A 352 1.24 32.74 -5.78
CA CYS A 352 0.68 31.40 -5.82
C CYS A 352 1.67 30.37 -6.35
N GLN A 353 2.34 30.66 -7.47
CA GLN A 353 3.39 29.80 -8.02
C GLN A 353 4.55 29.65 -7.02
N LEU A 354 5.01 30.76 -6.45
CA LEU A 354 6.10 30.80 -5.47
C LEU A 354 5.76 29.95 -4.24
N TYR A 355 4.52 30.02 -3.74
CA TYR A 355 4.04 29.19 -2.64
C TYR A 355 4.12 27.69 -2.98
N LEU A 356 3.66 27.29 -4.16
CA LEU A 356 3.74 25.88 -4.63
C LEU A 356 5.18 25.40 -4.84
N GLU A 357 6.10 26.31 -5.17
CA GLU A 357 7.53 26.04 -5.26
C GLU A 357 8.18 25.86 -3.89
N HIS A 358 7.83 26.68 -2.91
CA HIS A 358 8.34 26.58 -1.53
C HIS A 358 7.73 25.42 -0.73
N ARG A 359 6.53 24.96 -1.11
CA ARG A 359 5.83 23.83 -0.46
C ARG A 359 5.63 22.67 -1.43
N PRO A 360 6.70 22.05 -1.97
CA PRO A 360 6.55 20.88 -2.82
C PRO A 360 6.03 19.70 -1.99
N PHE A 361 5.26 18.81 -2.61
CA PHE A 361 4.88 17.56 -1.97
C PHE A 361 6.08 16.61 -1.94
N ARG A 362 6.88 16.73 -0.88
CA ARG A 362 8.00 15.83 -0.60
C ARG A 362 7.72 15.08 0.67
N TYR A 363 7.33 13.81 0.53
CA TYR A 363 7.18 12.91 1.67
C TYR A 363 8.49 12.16 1.91
N SER A 364 9.06 12.31 3.10
CA SER A 364 10.27 11.60 3.51
C SER A 364 10.02 10.85 4.82
N VAL A 365 10.54 9.63 4.91
CA VAL A 365 10.44 8.78 6.11
C VAL A 365 11.65 9.05 6.97
N TRP A 366 11.48 9.88 8.02
CA TRP A 366 12.53 10.34 8.94
C TRP A 366 13.85 10.78 8.28
N ARG A 367 13.79 11.38 7.08
CA ARG A 367 14.96 11.76 6.27
C ARG A 367 15.85 10.58 5.84
N LEU A 368 15.45 9.32 6.07
CA LEU A 368 16.17 8.13 5.61
C LEU A 368 16.04 7.98 4.09
N PHE A 369 14.83 8.15 3.57
CA PHE A 369 14.53 8.12 2.14
C PHE A 369 13.30 8.97 1.80
N THR A 370 13.24 9.43 0.56
CA THR A 370 12.06 10.08 -0.03
C THR A 370 11.14 9.02 -0.63
N VAL A 371 9.83 9.19 -0.44
CA VAL A 371 8.81 8.28 -0.98
C VAL A 371 8.44 8.81 -2.37
N ASP A 372 9.21 8.38 -3.37
CA ASP A 372 9.05 8.74 -4.79
C ASP A 372 9.51 7.58 -5.70
N LEU A 373 9.60 7.80 -7.02
CA LEU A 373 10.05 6.74 -7.95
C LEU A 373 11.51 6.32 -7.76
N SER A 374 12.37 7.16 -7.20
CA SER A 374 13.76 6.79 -6.93
C SER A 374 13.84 5.70 -5.86
N LEU A 375 12.90 5.68 -4.92
CA LEU A 375 12.77 4.62 -3.93
C LEU A 375 12.46 3.26 -4.57
N VAL A 376 11.50 3.23 -5.51
CA VAL A 376 11.12 2.01 -6.22
C VAL A 376 12.33 1.43 -6.96
N ILE A 377 13.06 2.28 -7.69
CA ILE A 377 14.28 1.89 -8.40
C ILE A 377 15.35 1.38 -7.42
N SER A 378 15.53 2.07 -6.30
CA SER A 378 16.52 1.69 -5.28
C SER A 378 16.22 0.32 -4.66
N VAL A 379 14.95 0.05 -4.37
CA VAL A 379 14.51 -1.26 -3.82
C VAL A 379 14.68 -2.38 -4.85
N ILE A 380 14.36 -2.14 -6.13
CA ILE A 380 14.60 -3.11 -7.21
C ILE A 380 16.10 -3.42 -7.33
N ASN A 381 16.96 -2.39 -7.34
CA ASN A 381 18.41 -2.57 -7.41
C ASN A 381 18.93 -3.35 -6.20
N LEU A 382 18.40 -3.07 -5.01
CA LEU A 382 18.72 -3.81 -3.80
C LEU A 382 18.34 -5.29 -3.93
N TYR A 383 17.13 -5.61 -4.39
CA TYR A 383 16.69 -6.98 -4.61
C TYR A 383 17.55 -7.72 -5.64
N VAL A 384 17.88 -7.09 -6.77
CA VAL A 384 18.75 -7.67 -7.80
C VAL A 384 20.15 -7.94 -7.26
N THR A 385 20.73 -6.98 -6.54
CA THR A 385 22.07 -7.13 -5.96
C THR A 385 22.10 -8.25 -4.92
N SER A 386 21.10 -8.31 -4.04
CA SER A 386 20.97 -9.39 -3.06
C SER A 386 20.76 -10.75 -3.71
N LEU A 387 19.98 -10.83 -4.79
CA LEU A 387 19.78 -12.04 -5.58
C LEU A 387 21.10 -12.53 -6.18
N ILE A 388 21.87 -11.65 -6.83
CA ILE A 388 23.17 -11.99 -7.42
C ILE A 388 24.12 -12.52 -6.34
N ALA A 389 24.22 -11.83 -5.21
CA ALA A 389 25.06 -12.25 -4.10
C ALA A 389 24.67 -13.64 -3.56
N MET A 390 23.36 -13.89 -3.37
CA MET A 390 22.88 -15.20 -2.93
C MET A 390 23.18 -16.33 -3.92
N ILE A 391 23.03 -16.08 -5.23
CA ILE A 391 23.38 -17.04 -6.27
C ILE A 391 24.89 -17.35 -6.22
N GLN A 392 25.72 -16.32 -6.10
CA GLN A 392 27.17 -16.48 -5.99
C GLN A 392 27.56 -17.31 -4.76
N PHE A 393 27.02 -16.99 -3.58
CA PHE A 393 27.26 -17.80 -2.38
C PHE A 393 26.74 -19.23 -2.55
N GLY A 394 25.56 -19.42 -3.14
CA GLY A 394 25.01 -20.74 -3.43
C GLY A 394 25.92 -21.60 -4.32
N HIS A 395 26.63 -21.00 -5.27
CA HIS A 395 27.63 -21.70 -6.10
C HIS A 395 28.92 -22.06 -5.35
N PHE A 396 29.31 -21.32 -4.30
CA PHE A 396 30.52 -21.64 -3.53
C PHE A 396 30.32 -22.76 -2.51
N TYR A 397 29.08 -22.99 -2.07
CA TYR A 397 28.77 -24.01 -1.05
C TYR A 397 28.39 -25.38 -1.62
N ASN A 398 28.06 -25.45 -2.92
CA ASN A 398 27.87 -26.70 -3.66
C ASN A 398 29.18 -27.05 -4.38
#